data_AF-A0A966F2G6-F1
#
_entry.id   AF-A0A966F2G6-F1
#
_cell.length_a   1.000
_cell.length_b   1.000
_cell.length_c   1.000
_cell.angle_alpha   90.00
_cell.angle_beta   90.00
_cell.angle_gamma   90.00
#
_symmetry.space_group_name_H-M   'P 1'
#
loop_
_entity.id
_entity.type
_entity.pdbx_description
1 polymer ?
#
loop_
_entity_poly.entity_id
_entity_poly.type
_entity_poly.pdbx_seq_one_letter_code
_entity_poly.pdbx_strand_id
1 'polypeptide(L)'
;MAALRPELDSKLRRDLPLPPERFLMVLARLGFISGDPRAVYPALLDFYSQQVLGFYEPRADEMVIVDRPAPVDGSADQIWAHELAHAAQERLSRLPSRLLAMRRDGDAQRAASAVAEGDAMVVMFLASVSPGGEEAVLDAAAGLLERQKLPAPPGVPEFFIEDLMFPYTTGFQAARERFRVGGWPALDEMLRRPPANTAALLRPGSVLSQRAIVDGDLAAVPAGYREVFTDTIGEWALAFWLGRAMPRAVAAELASVWDG
;
A
#
# COMPACT_ATOMS: atom_id res chain seq x y z
N MET A 1 -11.97 15.85 -12.94
CA MET A 1 -10.84 15.03 -13.46
C MET A 1 -9.66 15.84 -13.96
N ALA A 2 -9.85 16.95 -14.69
CA ALA A 2 -8.75 17.73 -15.28
C ALA A 2 -7.72 18.30 -14.27
N ALA A 3 -8.12 18.58 -13.02
CA ALA A 3 -7.21 19.08 -11.96
C ALA A 3 -6.48 17.98 -11.16
N LEU A 4 -7.12 16.81 -10.96
CA LEU A 4 -6.56 15.72 -10.15
C LEU A 4 -5.36 15.03 -10.83
N ARG A 5 -5.44 14.84 -12.14
CA ARG A 5 -4.38 14.14 -12.89
C ARG A 5 -3.02 14.86 -12.83
N PRO A 6 -2.93 16.18 -13.07
CA PRO A 6 -1.68 16.93 -12.86
C PRO A 6 -1.16 16.88 -11.43
N GLU A 7 -2.06 16.88 -10.44
CA GLU A 7 -1.68 16.80 -9.02
C GLU A 7 -1.07 15.44 -8.68
N LEU A 8 -1.68 14.35 -9.15
CA LEU A 8 -1.13 12.99 -9.02
C LEU A 8 0.21 12.83 -9.75
N ASP A 9 0.39 13.42 -10.95
CA ASP A 9 1.68 13.45 -11.65
C ASP A 9 2.75 14.15 -10.79
N SER A 10 2.43 15.33 -10.26
CA SER A 10 3.34 16.06 -9.36
C SER A 10 3.68 15.25 -8.09
N LYS A 11 2.69 14.56 -7.51
CA LYS A 11 2.87 13.74 -6.30
C LYS A 11 3.76 12.53 -6.57
N LEU A 12 3.49 11.76 -7.62
CA LEU A 12 4.30 10.59 -8.00
C LEU A 12 5.74 10.98 -8.34
N ARG A 13 5.95 12.06 -9.10
CA ARG A 13 7.31 12.54 -9.44
C ARG A 13 8.12 12.97 -8.22
N ARG A 14 7.44 13.39 -7.16
CA ARG A 14 8.03 13.89 -5.92
C ARG A 14 8.29 12.78 -4.90
N ASP A 15 7.38 11.83 -4.80
CA ASP A 15 7.36 10.85 -3.71
C ASP A 15 8.02 9.51 -4.09
N LEU A 16 8.10 9.18 -5.39
CA LEU A 16 8.88 8.02 -5.87
C LEU A 16 10.40 8.23 -5.67
N PRO A 17 11.18 7.15 -5.46
CA PRO A 17 12.64 7.24 -5.33
C PRO A 17 13.35 7.71 -6.60
N LEU A 18 12.72 7.52 -7.77
CA LEU A 18 13.22 7.89 -9.07
C LEU A 18 12.10 8.57 -9.88
N PRO A 19 12.44 9.35 -10.93
CA PRO A 19 11.45 9.80 -11.90
C PRO A 19 10.60 8.61 -12.38
N PRO A 20 9.27 8.75 -12.50
CA PRO A 20 8.37 7.63 -12.75
C PRO A 20 8.79 6.75 -13.92
N GLU A 21 9.22 7.36 -15.03
CA GLU A 21 9.64 6.66 -16.24
C GLU A 21 10.87 5.77 -16.00
N ARG A 22 11.81 6.21 -15.13
CA ARG A 22 12.98 5.42 -14.73
C ARG A 22 12.60 4.34 -13.73
N PHE A 23 11.72 4.62 -12.78
CA PHE A 23 11.24 3.64 -11.82
C PHE A 23 10.52 2.48 -12.52
N LEU A 24 9.62 2.79 -13.45
CA LEU A 24 8.95 1.80 -14.30
C LEU A 24 9.94 1.00 -15.15
N MET A 25 10.99 1.63 -15.67
CA MET A 25 12.05 0.91 -16.40
C MET A 25 12.76 -0.12 -15.49
N VAL A 26 13.03 0.20 -14.23
CA VAL A 26 13.61 -0.76 -13.26
C VAL A 26 12.67 -1.94 -13.06
N LEU A 27 11.39 -1.68 -12.76
CA LEU A 27 10.39 -2.74 -12.58
C LEU A 27 10.25 -3.63 -13.82
N ALA A 28 10.29 -3.04 -15.02
CA ALA A 28 10.22 -3.79 -16.28
C ALA A 28 11.45 -4.67 -16.48
N ARG A 29 12.65 -4.17 -16.16
CA ARG A 29 13.91 -4.91 -16.29
C ARG A 29 14.04 -6.04 -15.28
N LEU A 30 13.48 -5.88 -14.08
CA LEU A 30 13.39 -6.92 -13.07
C LEU A 30 12.25 -7.92 -13.33
N GLY A 31 11.38 -7.66 -14.31
CA GLY A 31 10.30 -8.57 -14.70
C GLY A 31 9.03 -8.44 -13.86
N PHE A 32 8.89 -7.42 -13.01
CA PHE A 32 7.65 -7.12 -12.28
C PHE A 32 6.53 -6.67 -13.23
N ILE A 33 6.87 -5.87 -14.24
CA ILE A 33 5.90 -5.34 -15.19
C ILE A 33 6.28 -5.67 -16.63
N SER A 34 5.30 -5.56 -17.52
CA SER A 34 5.47 -5.71 -18.97
C SER A 34 4.95 -4.45 -19.67
N GLY A 35 5.42 -4.20 -20.89
CA GLY A 35 5.05 -3.01 -21.67
C GLY A 35 6.13 -1.92 -21.67
N ASP A 36 5.96 -0.93 -22.55
CA ASP A 36 6.86 0.23 -22.63
C ASP A 36 6.59 1.19 -21.45
N PRO A 37 7.58 1.46 -20.56
CA PRO A 37 7.44 2.43 -19.47
C PRO A 37 6.84 3.78 -19.87
N ARG A 38 7.10 4.26 -21.11
CA ARG A 38 6.55 5.53 -21.62
C ARG A 38 5.05 5.47 -21.88
N ALA A 39 4.53 4.30 -22.22
CA ALA A 39 3.10 4.07 -22.42
C ALA A 39 2.40 3.70 -21.11
N VAL A 40 3.09 2.97 -20.23
CA VAL A 40 2.55 2.55 -18.92
C VAL A 40 2.28 3.76 -18.02
N TYR A 41 3.18 4.75 -17.97
CA TYR A 41 3.02 5.86 -17.02
C TYR A 41 1.74 6.70 -17.21
N PRO A 42 1.38 7.15 -18.43
CA PRO A 42 0.11 7.85 -18.65
C PRO A 42 -1.10 7.00 -18.29
N ALA A 43 -1.10 5.70 -18.65
CA ALA A 43 -2.19 4.78 -18.31
C ALA A 43 -2.34 4.59 -16.80
N LEU A 44 -1.22 4.51 -16.08
CA LEU A 44 -1.19 4.43 -14.62
C LEU A 44 -1.76 5.71 -13.97
N LEU A 45 -1.39 6.88 -14.47
CA LEU A 45 -1.95 8.16 -14.00
C LEU A 45 -3.47 8.24 -14.22
N ASP A 46 -3.93 7.82 -15.39
CA ASP A 46 -5.36 7.82 -15.70
C ASP A 46 -6.10 6.85 -14.78
N PHE A 47 -5.55 5.66 -14.57
CA PHE A 47 -6.09 4.67 -13.63
C PHE A 47 -6.18 5.21 -12.20
N TYR A 48 -5.08 5.71 -11.63
CA TYR A 48 -5.11 6.27 -10.26
C TYR A 48 -6.06 7.45 -10.16
N SER A 49 -6.12 8.35 -11.15
CA SER A 49 -7.08 9.47 -11.13
C SER A 49 -8.55 9.03 -11.12
N GLN A 50 -8.84 7.84 -11.64
CA GLN A 50 -10.18 7.25 -11.63
C GLN A 50 -10.49 6.54 -10.31
N GLN A 51 -9.49 5.94 -9.66
CA GLN A 51 -9.67 5.23 -8.38
C GLN A 51 -9.71 6.16 -7.16
N VAL A 52 -8.92 7.24 -7.16
CA VAL A 52 -8.78 8.14 -6.00
C VAL A 52 -10.08 8.93 -5.75
N LEU A 53 -10.73 8.68 -4.62
CA LEU A 53 -11.93 9.40 -4.16
C LEU A 53 -11.61 10.49 -3.12
N GLY A 54 -10.48 10.35 -2.45
CA GLY A 54 -9.86 11.33 -1.57
C GLY A 54 -8.40 10.96 -1.33
N PHE A 55 -7.67 11.84 -0.67
CA PHE A 55 -6.38 11.52 -0.06
C PHE A 55 -6.02 12.57 1.00
N TYR A 56 -5.27 12.15 2.01
CA TYR A 56 -4.59 13.06 2.93
C TYR A 56 -3.18 13.43 2.42
N GLU A 57 -2.81 14.71 2.49
CA GLU A 57 -1.48 15.23 2.13
C GLU A 57 -0.70 15.65 3.39
N PRO A 58 0.23 14.81 3.89
CA PRO A 58 0.91 15.04 5.16
C PRO A 58 1.78 16.29 5.19
N ARG A 59 2.28 16.75 4.03
CA ARG A 59 3.14 17.94 3.96
C ARG A 59 2.37 19.24 4.19
N ALA A 60 1.10 19.27 3.80
CA ALA A 60 0.23 20.43 3.95
C ALA A 60 -0.70 20.30 5.18
N ASP A 61 -0.80 19.11 5.78
CA ASP A 61 -1.82 18.77 6.78
C ASP A 61 -3.23 19.01 6.24
N GLU A 62 -3.44 18.62 4.97
CA GLU A 62 -4.69 18.85 4.23
C GLU A 62 -5.33 17.52 3.83
N MET A 63 -6.65 17.47 3.95
CA MET A 63 -7.48 16.40 3.41
C MET A 63 -8.10 16.88 2.10
N VAL A 64 -7.85 16.15 1.02
CA VAL A 64 -8.40 16.44 -0.30
C VAL A 64 -9.50 15.43 -0.60
N ILE A 65 -10.72 15.92 -0.83
CA ILE A 65 -11.84 15.09 -1.28
C ILE A 65 -12.10 15.41 -2.75
N VAL A 66 -12.17 14.37 -3.58
CA VAL A 66 -12.47 14.55 -4.99
C VAL A 66 -13.97 14.77 -5.14
N ASP A 67 -14.37 16.01 -5.46
CA ASP A 67 -15.75 16.37 -5.74
C ASP A 67 -16.24 15.64 -7.01
N ARG A 68 -16.84 14.48 -6.79
CA ARG A 68 -17.60 13.71 -7.77
C ARG A 68 -19.04 13.60 -7.26
N PRO A 69 -20.03 13.45 -8.15
CA PRO A 69 -21.34 13.01 -7.72
C PRO A 69 -21.16 11.72 -6.93
N ALA A 70 -21.33 11.78 -5.60
CA ALA A 70 -21.26 10.61 -4.77
C ALA A 70 -22.31 9.62 -5.28
N PRO A 71 -22.01 8.30 -5.29
CA PRO A 71 -23.08 7.33 -5.35
C PRO A 71 -24.11 7.69 -4.27
N VAL A 72 -25.40 7.65 -4.62
CA VAL A 72 -26.53 8.20 -3.84
C VAL A 72 -26.77 7.43 -2.51
N ASP A 73 -25.85 6.56 -2.09
CA ASP A 73 -26.03 5.46 -1.15
C ASP A 73 -25.31 5.62 0.21
N GLY A 74 -24.82 6.81 0.55
CA GLY A 74 -24.14 7.03 1.85
C GLY A 74 -22.65 6.68 1.86
N SER A 75 -22.06 6.37 0.70
CA SER A 75 -20.62 6.16 0.52
C SER A 75 -19.76 7.41 0.79
N ALA A 76 -20.34 8.62 0.75
CA ALA A 76 -19.63 9.86 1.04
C ALA A 76 -19.11 9.89 2.50
N ASP A 77 -19.96 9.66 3.49
CA ASP A 77 -19.55 9.73 4.91
C ASP A 77 -18.45 8.71 5.24
N GLN A 78 -18.46 7.54 4.58
CA GLN A 78 -17.42 6.53 4.70
C GLN A 78 -16.08 7.01 4.13
N ILE A 79 -16.08 7.63 2.95
CA ILE A 79 -14.86 8.22 2.37
C ILE A 79 -14.33 9.31 3.29
N TRP A 80 -15.21 10.16 3.83
CA TRP A 80 -14.80 11.19 4.80
C TRP A 80 -14.19 10.59 6.07
N ALA A 81 -14.79 9.53 6.62
CA ALA A 81 -14.25 8.83 7.79
C ALA A 81 -12.88 8.20 7.50
N HIS A 82 -12.70 7.61 6.32
CA HIS A 82 -11.44 7.04 5.87
C HIS A 82 -10.33 8.10 5.79
N GLU A 83 -10.59 9.21 5.10
CA GLU A 83 -9.59 10.26 4.93
C GLU A 83 -9.29 11.01 6.24
N LEU A 84 -10.30 11.19 7.11
CA LEU A 84 -10.10 11.76 8.43
C LEU A 84 -9.26 10.83 9.33
N ALA A 85 -9.34 9.51 9.13
CA ALA A 85 -8.48 8.57 9.84
C ALA A 85 -7.00 8.83 9.53
N HIS A 86 -6.64 9.12 8.27
CA HIS A 86 -5.25 9.48 7.94
C HIS A 86 -4.77 10.76 8.64
N ALA A 87 -5.62 11.77 8.76
CA ALA A 87 -5.30 12.96 9.54
C ALA A 87 -5.10 12.63 11.04
N ALA A 88 -5.91 11.73 11.59
CA ALA A 88 -5.75 11.25 12.96
C ALA A 88 -4.45 10.44 13.15
N GLN A 89 -4.11 9.58 12.19
CA GLN A 89 -2.86 8.82 12.16
C GLN A 89 -1.63 9.74 12.14
N GLU A 90 -1.68 10.84 11.38
CA GLU A 90 -0.60 11.84 11.37
C GLU A 90 -0.39 12.44 12.77
N ARG A 91 -1.48 12.79 13.46
CA ARG A 91 -1.39 13.32 14.83
C ARG A 91 -0.93 12.28 15.86
N LEU A 92 -1.35 11.02 15.69
CA LEU A 92 -1.07 9.94 16.64
C LEU A 92 0.36 9.39 16.56
N SER A 93 0.85 9.17 15.34
CA SER A 93 2.10 8.43 15.09
C SER A 93 2.98 9.03 14.00
N ARG A 94 2.50 10.07 13.31
CA ARG A 94 3.12 10.65 12.10
C ARG A 94 3.33 9.61 10.99
N LEU A 95 2.52 8.54 10.98
CA LEU A 95 2.71 7.44 10.03
C LEU A 95 2.62 7.90 8.57
N PRO A 96 1.63 8.74 8.17
CA PRO A 96 1.61 9.31 6.82
C PRO A 96 2.91 10.05 6.44
N SER A 97 3.44 10.92 7.31
CA SER A 97 4.74 11.57 7.08
C SER A 97 5.91 10.58 7.04
N ARG A 98 5.92 9.55 7.89
CA ARG A 98 6.95 8.50 7.90
C ARG A 98 6.95 7.68 6.62
N LEU A 99 5.79 7.39 6.04
CA LEU A 99 5.68 6.71 4.75
C LEU A 99 6.43 7.47 3.64
N LEU A 100 6.31 8.79 3.60
CA LEU A 100 7.06 9.61 2.63
C LEU A 100 8.58 9.56 2.83
N ALA A 101 9.02 9.35 4.07
CA ALA A 101 10.44 9.19 4.42
C ALA A 101 10.98 7.79 4.08
N MET A 102 10.11 6.78 4.01
CA MET A 102 10.44 5.38 3.68
C MET A 102 10.62 5.11 2.19
N ARG A 103 10.62 6.12 1.31
CA ARG A 103 10.69 5.95 -0.16
C ARG A 103 11.90 5.18 -0.71
N ARG A 104 12.87 4.80 0.13
CA ARG A 104 14.04 3.99 -0.21
C ARG A 104 14.01 2.55 0.31
N ASP A 105 12.92 2.19 0.98
CA ASP A 105 12.65 0.83 1.43
C ASP A 105 11.19 0.54 1.12
N GLY A 106 10.96 0.08 -0.10
CA GLY A 106 9.64 -0.21 -0.65
C GLY A 106 8.94 -1.34 0.09
N ASP A 107 9.66 -2.26 0.71
CA ASP A 107 9.06 -3.33 1.51
C ASP A 107 8.53 -2.81 2.84
N ALA A 108 9.37 -2.08 3.60
CA ALA A 108 8.93 -1.43 4.83
C ALA A 108 7.82 -0.40 4.57
N GLN A 109 7.93 0.38 3.49
CA GLN A 109 6.91 1.36 3.08
C GLN A 109 5.58 0.66 2.76
N ARG A 110 5.60 -0.48 2.05
CA ARG A 110 4.39 -1.25 1.71
C ARG A 110 3.73 -1.85 2.94
N ALA A 111 4.52 -2.40 3.86
CA ALA A 111 4.00 -2.92 5.12
C ALA A 111 3.35 -1.81 5.98
N ALA A 112 4.03 -0.68 6.12
CA ALA A 112 3.52 0.48 6.84
C ALA A 112 2.28 1.09 6.16
N SER A 113 2.23 1.12 4.83
CA SER A 113 1.08 1.60 4.05
C SER A 113 -0.14 0.72 4.31
N ALA A 114 0.05 -0.61 4.32
CA ALA A 114 -1.00 -1.54 4.67
C ALA A 114 -1.54 -1.36 6.10
N VAL A 115 -0.69 -0.98 7.06
CA VAL A 115 -1.19 -0.60 8.40
C VAL A 115 -2.05 0.65 8.36
N ALA A 116 -1.59 1.70 7.68
CA ALA A 116 -2.30 2.98 7.59
C ALA A 116 -3.67 2.82 6.91
N GLU A 117 -3.70 2.16 5.76
CA GLU A 117 -4.94 1.91 5.01
C GLU A 117 -5.85 0.93 5.76
N GLY A 118 -5.28 -0.11 6.38
CA GLY A 118 -6.05 -1.08 7.16
C GLY A 118 -6.78 -0.44 8.35
N ASP A 119 -6.09 0.44 9.09
CA ASP A 119 -6.68 1.22 10.17
C ASP A 119 -7.78 2.16 9.67
N ALA A 120 -7.51 2.90 8.58
CA ALA A 120 -8.49 3.79 7.96
C ALA A 120 -9.75 3.04 7.48
N MET A 121 -9.59 1.82 6.96
CA MET A 121 -10.70 0.94 6.59
C MET A 121 -11.50 0.45 7.81
N VAL A 122 -10.84 0.13 8.93
CA VAL A 122 -11.54 -0.19 10.19
C VAL A 122 -12.37 1.01 10.66
N VAL A 123 -11.78 2.21 10.67
CA VAL A 123 -12.51 3.45 11.01
C VAL A 123 -13.70 3.66 10.07
N MET A 124 -13.49 3.54 8.76
CA MET A 124 -14.53 3.69 7.74
C MET A 124 -15.72 2.76 7.98
N PHE A 125 -15.48 1.47 8.22
CA PHE A 125 -16.57 0.51 8.41
C PHE A 125 -17.27 0.65 9.76
N LEU A 126 -16.56 1.12 10.79
CA LEU A 126 -17.13 1.32 12.12
C LEU A 126 -17.76 2.70 12.33
N ALA A 127 -17.58 3.65 11.42
CA ALA A 127 -18.04 5.05 11.57
C ALA A 127 -19.54 5.19 11.90
N SER A 128 -20.36 4.26 11.39
CA SER A 128 -21.82 4.27 11.58
C SER A 128 -22.33 3.01 12.29
N VAL A 129 -21.44 2.27 12.98
CA VAL A 129 -21.78 1.02 13.67
C VAL A 129 -22.31 1.28 15.08
N SER A 130 -23.43 0.62 15.41
CA SER A 130 -23.94 0.56 16.77
C SER A 130 -23.02 -0.28 17.67
N PRO A 131 -22.82 0.10 18.94
CA PRO A 131 -22.02 -0.68 19.88
C PRO A 131 -22.43 -2.15 19.95
N GLY A 132 -21.46 -3.06 19.88
CA GLY A 132 -21.67 -4.51 19.86
C GLY A 132 -21.88 -5.10 18.46
N GLY A 133 -21.90 -4.29 17.40
CA GLY A 133 -22.00 -4.73 16.00
C GLY A 133 -20.66 -4.76 15.25
N GLU A 134 -19.56 -4.35 15.87
CA GLU A 134 -18.26 -4.10 15.22
C GLU A 134 -17.73 -5.35 14.53
N GLU A 135 -17.72 -6.48 15.23
CA GLU A 135 -17.20 -7.74 14.70
C GLU A 135 -17.97 -8.23 13.47
N ALA A 136 -19.31 -8.18 13.53
CA ALA A 136 -20.15 -8.61 12.42
C ALA A 136 -19.95 -7.76 11.17
N VAL A 137 -19.79 -6.44 11.34
CA VAL A 137 -19.55 -5.51 10.22
C VAL A 137 -18.16 -5.72 9.64
N LEU A 138 -17.12 -5.87 10.47
CA LEU A 138 -15.76 -6.10 9.99
C LEU A 138 -15.62 -7.45 9.28
N ASP A 139 -16.33 -8.50 9.73
CA ASP A 139 -16.40 -9.78 9.02
C ASP A 139 -17.12 -9.69 7.66
N ALA A 140 -18.25 -8.98 7.63
CA ALA A 140 -18.97 -8.77 6.38
C ALA A 140 -18.09 -8.00 5.37
N ALA A 141 -17.40 -6.95 5.82
CA ALA A 141 -16.46 -6.18 5.00
C ALA A 141 -15.29 -7.04 4.50
N ALA A 142 -14.73 -7.90 5.36
CA ALA A 142 -13.68 -8.84 4.99
C ALA A 142 -14.09 -9.76 3.86
N GLY A 143 -15.27 -10.38 3.99
CA GLY A 143 -15.82 -11.27 2.98
C GLY A 143 -16.16 -10.57 1.66
N LEU A 144 -16.47 -9.26 1.69
CA LEU A 144 -16.66 -8.45 0.48
C LEU A 144 -15.32 -8.17 -0.21
N LEU A 145 -14.32 -7.71 0.54
CA LEU A 145 -12.99 -7.38 0.04
C LEU A 145 -12.28 -8.60 -0.57
N GLU A 146 -12.42 -9.78 0.05
CA GLU A 146 -11.88 -11.04 -0.49
C GLU A 146 -12.47 -11.44 -1.85
N ARG A 147 -13.73 -11.05 -2.12
CA ARG A 147 -14.40 -11.33 -3.39
C ARG A 147 -14.21 -10.22 -4.42
N GLN A 148 -13.80 -9.03 -3.97
CA GLN A 148 -13.61 -7.88 -4.83
C GLN A 148 -12.44 -8.13 -5.77
N LYS A 149 -12.69 -7.93 -7.07
CA LYS A 149 -11.67 -7.98 -8.11
C LYS A 149 -11.65 -6.63 -8.81
N LEU A 150 -10.50 -5.97 -8.78
CA LEU A 150 -10.26 -4.78 -9.57
C LEU A 150 -9.65 -5.22 -10.91
N PRO A 151 -10.36 -5.11 -12.04
CA PRO A 151 -9.79 -5.50 -13.32
C PRO A 151 -8.68 -4.52 -13.73
N ALA A 152 -7.57 -5.04 -14.26
CA ALA A 152 -6.51 -4.22 -14.84
C ALA A 152 -7.03 -3.49 -16.10
N PRO A 153 -7.02 -2.14 -16.13
CA PRO A 153 -7.34 -1.41 -17.34
C PRO A 153 -6.29 -1.63 -18.44
N PRO A 154 -6.64 -1.40 -19.72
CA PRO A 154 -5.67 -1.46 -20.81
C PRO A 154 -4.43 -0.60 -20.54
N GLY A 155 -3.24 -1.19 -20.71
CA GLY A 155 -1.97 -0.49 -20.52
C GLY A 155 -1.48 -0.38 -19.08
N VAL A 156 -2.25 -0.83 -18.08
CA VAL A 156 -1.82 -0.89 -16.68
C VAL A 156 -1.40 -2.32 -16.32
N PRO A 157 -0.12 -2.55 -15.98
CA PRO A 157 0.35 -3.85 -15.53
C PRO A 157 -0.35 -4.31 -14.22
N GLU A 158 -0.66 -5.61 -14.13
CA GLU A 158 -1.28 -6.25 -12.94
C GLU A 158 -0.56 -5.91 -11.63
N PHE A 159 0.76 -5.75 -11.66
CA PHE A 159 1.56 -5.33 -10.51
C PHE A 159 0.98 -4.12 -9.80
N PHE A 160 0.57 -3.08 -10.54
CA PHE A 160 0.03 -1.86 -9.92
C PHE A 160 -1.39 -2.02 -9.39
N ILE A 161 -2.12 -3.03 -9.88
CA ILE A 161 -3.44 -3.39 -9.37
C ILE A 161 -3.29 -4.11 -8.04
N GLU A 162 -2.41 -5.12 -7.99
CA GLU A 162 -2.14 -5.86 -6.77
C GLU A 162 -1.47 -4.97 -5.71
N ASP A 163 -0.53 -4.11 -6.10
CA ASP A 163 0.14 -3.16 -5.20
C ASP A 163 -0.84 -2.13 -4.63
N LEU A 164 -1.78 -1.63 -5.45
CA LEU A 164 -2.83 -0.72 -4.99
C LEU A 164 -3.80 -1.42 -4.02
N MET A 165 -4.19 -2.66 -4.32
CA MET A 165 -5.18 -3.40 -3.52
C MET A 165 -4.61 -4.00 -2.23
N PHE A 166 -3.30 -4.22 -2.16
CA PHE A 166 -2.65 -4.87 -1.03
C PHE A 166 -2.93 -4.17 0.32
N PRO A 167 -2.77 -2.84 0.44
CA PRO A 167 -3.13 -2.13 1.67
C PRO A 167 -4.61 -2.26 2.09
N TYR A 168 -5.53 -2.20 1.12
CA TYR A 168 -6.98 -2.32 1.40
C TYR A 168 -7.43 -3.73 1.75
N THR A 169 -6.69 -4.76 1.32
CA THR A 169 -7.05 -6.16 1.54
C THR A 169 -6.26 -6.75 2.69
N THR A 170 -4.96 -7.00 2.48
CA THR A 170 -4.08 -7.55 3.52
C THR A 170 -3.95 -6.60 4.71
N GLY A 171 -3.84 -5.29 4.46
CA GLY A 171 -3.78 -4.30 5.53
C GLY A 171 -5.04 -4.28 6.38
N PHE A 172 -6.22 -4.28 5.75
CA PHE A 172 -7.50 -4.37 6.48
C PHE A 172 -7.61 -5.67 7.30
N GLN A 173 -7.20 -6.81 6.74
CA GLN A 173 -7.19 -8.09 7.47
C GLN A 173 -6.29 -8.01 8.71
N ALA A 174 -5.07 -7.48 8.58
CA ALA A 174 -4.15 -7.32 9.69
C ALA A 174 -4.67 -6.34 10.76
N ALA A 175 -5.23 -5.20 10.35
CA ALA A 175 -5.83 -4.22 11.25
C ALA A 175 -7.06 -4.80 11.98
N ARG A 176 -7.95 -5.51 11.26
CA ARG A 176 -9.12 -6.18 11.85
C ARG A 176 -8.71 -7.18 12.91
N GLU A 177 -7.75 -8.07 12.63
CA GLU A 177 -7.29 -9.04 13.62
C GLU A 177 -6.63 -8.36 14.82
N ARG A 178 -5.89 -7.27 14.59
CA ARG A 178 -5.31 -6.49 15.68
C ARG A 178 -6.38 -5.84 16.55
N PHE A 179 -7.41 -5.28 15.94
CA PHE A 179 -8.57 -4.69 16.63
C PHE A 179 -9.34 -5.75 17.44
N ARG A 180 -9.53 -6.96 16.91
CA ARG A 180 -10.16 -8.06 17.66
C ARG A 180 -9.43 -8.41 18.95
N VAL A 181 -8.09 -8.41 18.91
CA VAL A 181 -7.26 -8.81 20.06
C VAL A 181 -7.25 -7.77 21.17
N GLY A 182 -7.27 -6.48 20.85
CA GLY A 182 -7.10 -5.44 21.87
C GLY A 182 -7.73 -4.08 21.57
N GLY A 183 -8.69 -4.03 20.66
CA GLY A 183 -9.44 -2.84 20.28
C GLY A 183 -8.55 -1.72 19.72
N TRP A 184 -9.04 -0.48 19.86
CA TRP A 184 -8.32 0.73 19.46
C TRP A 184 -6.89 0.84 20.02
N PRO A 185 -6.63 0.55 21.33
CA PRO A 185 -5.25 0.61 21.85
C PRO A 185 -4.27 -0.31 21.10
N ALA A 186 -4.73 -1.46 20.61
CA ALA A 186 -3.89 -2.39 19.85
C ALA A 186 -3.61 -1.90 18.42
N LEU A 187 -4.57 -1.21 17.79
CA LEU A 187 -4.39 -0.55 16.48
C LEU A 187 -3.48 0.68 16.60
N ASP A 188 -3.73 1.56 17.56
CA ASP A 188 -2.88 2.72 17.85
C ASP A 188 -1.41 2.32 18.02
N GLU A 189 -1.18 1.21 18.72
CA GLU A 189 0.15 0.64 18.92
C GLU A 189 0.77 0.17 17.60
N MET A 190 -0.01 -0.50 16.76
CA MET A 190 0.43 -0.92 15.42
C MET A 190 0.70 0.27 14.50
N LEU A 191 -0.04 1.38 14.62
CA LEU A 191 0.26 2.63 13.91
C LEU A 191 1.56 3.29 14.37
N ARG A 192 1.86 3.26 15.67
CA ARG A 192 3.12 3.79 16.23
C ARG A 192 4.32 2.93 15.83
N ARG A 193 4.14 1.60 15.86
CA ARG A 193 5.16 0.60 15.56
C ARG A 193 4.62 -0.38 14.50
N PRO A 194 4.54 0.04 13.23
CA PRO A 194 4.11 -0.86 12.16
C PRO A 194 5.10 -2.02 12.00
N PRO A 195 4.65 -3.17 11.47
CA PRO A 195 5.55 -4.26 11.09
C PRO A 195 6.68 -3.75 10.19
N ALA A 196 7.89 -4.25 10.40
CA ALA A 196 9.09 -3.72 9.74
C ALA A 196 9.13 -3.96 8.23
N ASN A 197 8.43 -4.98 7.73
CA ASN A 197 8.42 -5.44 6.35
C ASN A 197 7.15 -6.24 6.06
N THR A 198 6.91 -6.58 4.78
CA THR A 198 5.71 -7.34 4.41
C THR A 198 5.69 -8.74 5.01
N ALA A 199 6.85 -9.35 5.28
CA ALA A 199 6.91 -10.63 5.98
C ALA A 199 6.42 -10.55 7.44
N ALA A 200 6.77 -9.49 8.17
CA ALA A 200 6.26 -9.23 9.51
C ALA A 200 4.74 -9.03 9.53
N LEU A 201 4.21 -8.37 8.49
CA LEU A 201 2.78 -8.11 8.33
C LEU A 201 2.02 -9.40 7.98
N LEU A 202 2.52 -10.16 7.01
CA LEU A 202 1.90 -11.40 6.51
C LEU A 202 2.04 -12.57 7.50
N ARG A 203 3.11 -12.59 8.28
CA ARG A 203 3.37 -13.61 9.31
C ARG A 203 3.80 -12.96 10.64
N PRO A 204 2.82 -12.46 11.42
CA PRO A 204 3.08 -11.97 12.76
C PRO A 204 3.83 -13.02 13.60
N GLY A 205 4.97 -12.63 14.16
CA GLY A 205 5.82 -13.51 14.97
C GLY A 205 6.89 -14.32 14.22
N SER A 206 6.97 -14.21 12.88
CA SER A 206 8.04 -14.84 12.10
C SER A 206 9.43 -14.30 12.49
N VAL A 207 10.41 -15.18 12.71
CA VAL A 207 11.80 -14.80 12.98
C VAL A 207 12.51 -14.22 11.74
N LEU A 208 12.05 -14.57 10.54
CA LEU A 208 12.60 -14.05 9.27
C LEU A 208 12.36 -12.54 9.13
N SER A 209 11.36 -12.02 9.83
CA SER A 209 10.99 -10.61 9.75
C SER A 209 11.89 -9.66 10.56
N GLN A 210 12.87 -10.19 11.31
CA GLN A 210 13.64 -9.43 12.30
C GLN A 210 14.98 -8.88 11.80
N ARG A 211 15.45 -9.27 10.60
CA ARG A 211 16.70 -8.76 10.04
C ARG A 211 16.41 -7.61 9.09
N ALA A 212 16.86 -6.40 9.45
CA ALA A 212 16.94 -5.31 8.49
C ALA A 212 18.17 -5.55 7.61
N ILE A 213 17.99 -5.64 6.29
CA ILE A 213 19.12 -5.52 5.35
C ILE A 213 19.59 -4.07 5.43
N VAL A 214 20.88 -3.87 5.67
CA VAL A 214 21.48 -2.53 5.66
C VAL A 214 22.39 -2.39 4.45
N ASP A 215 22.65 -1.15 4.02
CA ASP A 215 23.51 -0.87 2.85
C ASP A 215 24.87 -1.59 2.89
N GLY A 216 25.39 -1.88 4.09
CA GLY A 216 26.65 -2.61 4.29
C GLY A 216 26.59 -4.10 3.93
N ASP A 217 25.40 -4.69 3.81
CA ASP A 217 25.21 -6.07 3.33
C ASP A 217 25.31 -6.19 1.80
N LEU A 218 25.26 -5.06 1.08
CA LEU A 218 25.19 -5.05 -0.38
C LEU A 218 26.58 -5.18 -1.03
N ALA A 219 26.61 -5.85 -2.18
CA ALA A 219 27.81 -5.95 -2.99
C ALA A 219 28.22 -4.57 -3.54
N ALA A 220 29.53 -4.34 -3.63
CA ALA A 220 30.04 -3.10 -4.21
C ALA A 220 29.56 -2.92 -5.65
N VAL A 221 29.20 -1.69 -6.01
CA VAL A 221 28.83 -1.31 -7.37
C VAL A 221 29.99 -1.64 -8.33
N PRO A 222 29.76 -2.42 -9.40
CA PRO A 222 30.83 -2.78 -10.34
C PRO A 222 31.50 -1.56 -10.98
N ALA A 223 32.79 -1.67 -11.31
CA ALA A 223 33.54 -0.60 -11.95
C ALA A 223 32.87 -0.16 -13.27
N GLY A 224 32.76 1.15 -13.47
CA GLY A 224 32.07 1.74 -14.62
C GLY A 224 30.55 1.90 -14.44
N TYR A 225 29.98 1.41 -13.34
CA TYR A 225 28.60 1.63 -12.96
C TYR A 225 28.49 2.61 -11.79
N ARG A 226 27.32 3.22 -11.65
CA ARG A 226 26.96 4.07 -10.51
C ARG A 226 25.63 3.59 -9.97
N GLU A 227 25.54 3.43 -8.65
CA GLU A 227 24.25 3.18 -8.00
C GLU A 227 23.30 4.34 -8.29
N VAL A 228 22.09 3.99 -8.71
CA VAL A 228 21.02 4.96 -8.99
C VAL A 228 19.98 4.94 -7.88
N PHE A 229 19.73 3.76 -7.32
CA PHE A 229 18.74 3.49 -6.29
C PHE A 229 18.98 2.09 -5.73
N THR A 230 18.62 1.90 -4.46
CA THR A 230 18.66 0.66 -3.72
C THR A 230 17.31 0.48 -3.04
N ASP A 231 16.80 -0.74 -3.03
CA ASP A 231 15.50 -1.11 -2.48
C ASP A 231 15.54 -2.52 -1.90
N THR A 232 14.51 -2.87 -1.13
CA THR A 232 14.30 -4.21 -0.60
C THR A 232 13.13 -4.88 -1.31
N ILE A 233 13.37 -6.07 -1.86
CA ILE A 233 12.30 -6.93 -2.39
C ILE A 233 11.76 -7.75 -1.22
N GLY A 234 10.61 -7.36 -0.69
CA GLY A 234 9.94 -8.10 0.36
C GLY A 234 9.25 -9.37 -0.10
N GLU A 235 8.74 -10.12 0.87
CA GLU A 235 7.92 -11.31 0.61
C GLU A 235 6.80 -11.02 -0.39
N TRP A 236 6.03 -9.95 -0.19
CA TRP A 236 4.88 -9.68 -1.07
C TRP A 236 5.33 -9.50 -2.53
N ALA A 237 6.40 -8.73 -2.74
CA ALA A 237 6.94 -8.47 -4.07
C ALA A 237 7.51 -9.76 -4.68
N LEU A 238 8.23 -10.55 -3.90
CA LEU A 238 8.76 -11.83 -4.36
C LEU A 238 7.64 -12.83 -4.73
N ALA A 239 6.59 -12.91 -3.92
CA ALA A 239 5.42 -13.74 -4.18
C ALA A 239 4.73 -13.33 -5.48
N PHE A 240 4.55 -12.03 -5.71
CA PHE A 240 4.04 -11.51 -6.98
C PHE A 240 4.93 -11.92 -8.15
N TRP A 241 6.25 -11.70 -8.02
CA TRP A 241 7.21 -11.97 -9.09
C TRP A 241 7.25 -13.46 -9.48
N LEU A 242 7.34 -14.35 -8.49
CA LEU A 242 7.29 -15.80 -8.70
C LEU A 242 5.93 -16.22 -9.29
N GLY A 243 4.83 -15.63 -8.81
CA GLY A 243 3.47 -15.89 -9.27
C GLY A 243 3.23 -15.62 -10.76
N ARG A 244 4.13 -14.88 -11.42
CA ARG A 244 4.12 -14.71 -12.88
C ARG A 244 4.54 -15.96 -13.64
N ALA A 245 5.27 -16.87 -13.02
CA ALA A 245 5.81 -18.08 -13.63
C ALA A 245 5.23 -19.38 -13.04
N MET A 246 4.56 -19.31 -11.88
CA MET A 246 4.04 -20.48 -11.18
C MET A 246 2.71 -20.19 -10.46
N PRO A 247 1.98 -21.21 -9.98
CA PRO A 247 0.74 -20.99 -9.24
C PRO A 247 0.95 -20.10 -8.01
N ARG A 248 0.04 -19.15 -7.77
CA ARG A 248 0.15 -18.18 -6.66
C ARG A 248 0.38 -18.81 -5.28
N ALA A 249 -0.24 -19.94 -4.99
CA ALA A 249 -0.04 -20.65 -3.72
C ALA A 249 1.41 -21.12 -3.54
N VAL A 250 2.03 -21.67 -4.60
CA VAL A 250 3.43 -22.11 -4.59
C VAL A 250 4.37 -20.90 -4.48
N ALA A 251 4.07 -19.82 -5.20
CA ALA A 251 4.84 -18.59 -5.13
C ALA A 251 4.83 -17.98 -3.71
N ALA A 252 3.67 -17.95 -3.05
CA ALA A 252 3.52 -17.47 -1.68
C ALA A 252 4.27 -18.35 -0.68
N GLU A 253 4.21 -19.69 -0.84
CA GLU A 253 4.97 -20.62 0.01
C GLU A 253 6.48 -20.40 -0.13
N LEU A 254 7.01 -20.25 -1.35
CA LEU A 254 8.43 -19.98 -1.57
C LEU A 254 8.85 -18.61 -1.06
N ALA A 255 8.04 -17.58 -1.27
CA ALA A 255 8.30 -16.25 -0.71
C ALA A 255 8.21 -16.26 0.82
N SER A 256 7.51 -17.22 1.43
CA SER A 256 7.30 -17.23 2.88
C SER A 256 8.59 -17.44 3.69
N VAL A 257 9.61 -18.01 3.06
CA VAL A 257 10.92 -18.27 3.68
C VAL A 257 11.99 -17.25 3.29
N TRP A 258 11.60 -16.19 2.59
CA TRP A 258 12.46 -15.08 2.20
C TRP A 258 12.65 -14.10 3.36
N ASP A 259 13.90 -13.77 3.68
CA ASP A 259 14.27 -12.82 4.73
C ASP A 259 14.57 -11.41 4.23
N GLY A 260 14.49 -11.20 2.90
CA GLY A 260 14.92 -9.95 2.26
C GLY A 260 16.31 -10.08 1.69
#